data_AF-A0A961JRY7-F1
#
_entry.id   AF-A0A961JRY7-F1
#
_cell.length_a   1.000
_cell.length_b   1.000
_cell.length_c   1.000
_cell.angle_alpha   90.00
_cell.angle_beta   90.00
_cell.angle_gamma   90.00
#
_symmetry.space_group_name_H-M   'P 1'
#
loop_
_entity.id
_entity.type
_entity.pdbx_description
1 polymer ?
#
loop_
_entity_poly.entity_id
_entity_poly.type
_entity_poly.pdbx_seq_one_letter_code
_entity_poly.pdbx_strand_id
1 'polypeptide(L)' 'MDYKAAGAPKKGKNAPRHAEHNARGTEKNPYGKAATKAELVARMKEAAGKRTEK' A
#
# COMPACT_ATOMS: atom_id res chain seq x y z
N MET A 1 -34.84 30.24 -5.01
CA MET A 1 -33.82 29.17 -4.97
C MET A 1 -32.65 29.60 -5.85
N ASP A 2 -31.57 30.08 -5.24
CA ASP A 2 -30.42 30.60 -5.98
C ASP A 2 -29.49 29.46 -6.43
N TYR A 3 -29.81 28.85 -7.57
CA TYR A 3 -29.03 27.74 -8.14
C TYR A 3 -27.56 28.07 -8.43
N LYS A 4 -27.18 29.36 -8.43
CA LYS A 4 -25.79 29.82 -8.56
C LYS A 4 -24.95 29.62 -7.29
N ALA A 5 -25.56 29.56 -6.11
CA ALA A 5 -24.84 29.40 -4.84
C ALA A 5 -24.36 27.96 -4.61
N ALA A 6 -24.92 26.98 -5.32
CA ALA A 6 -24.62 25.57 -5.11
C ALA A 6 -23.23 25.13 -5.62
N GLY A 7 -22.58 25.92 -6.48
CA GLY A 7 -21.25 25.60 -7.03
C GLY A 7 -21.21 24.33 -7.89
N ALA A 8 -20.22 24.22 -8.79
CA ALA A 8 -20.04 23.00 -9.58
C ALA A 8 -19.42 21.88 -8.72
N PRO A 9 -19.86 20.61 -8.87
CA PRO A 9 -19.27 19.49 -8.14
C PRO A 9 -17.79 19.34 -8.49
N LYS A 10 -16.92 19.31 -7.47
CA LYS A 10 -15.47 19.15 -7.65
C LYS A 10 -15.16 17.74 -8.12
N LYS A 11 -14.58 17.61 -9.32
CA LYS A 11 -14.05 16.33 -9.82
C LYS A 11 -12.91 15.86 -8.91
N GLY A 12 -13.02 14.66 -8.34
CA GLY A 12 -11.91 14.00 -7.65
C GLY A 12 -10.79 13.73 -8.66
N LYS A 13 -9.64 14.40 -8.51
CA LYS A 13 -8.56 14.37 -9.51
C LYS A 13 -7.55 13.24 -9.34
N ASN A 14 -7.62 12.48 -8.24
CA ASN A 14 -6.52 11.58 -7.86
C ASN A 14 -6.95 10.22 -7.28
N ALA A 15 -8.23 9.85 -7.43
CA ALA A 15 -8.68 8.53 -7.02
C ALA A 15 -8.78 7.61 -8.26
N PRO A 16 -8.19 6.40 -8.23
CA PRO A 16 -8.42 5.41 -9.28
C PRO A 16 -9.92 5.13 -9.36
N ARG A 17 -10.46 5.09 -10.58
CA ARG A 17 -11.92 4.96 -10.81
C ARG A 17 -12.44 3.61 -10.30
N HIS A 18 -11.59 2.59 -10.33
CA HIS A 18 -11.85 1.24 -9.86
C HIS A 18 -10.59 0.64 -9.23
N ALA A 19 -10.76 -0.17 -8.18
CA ALA A 19 -9.68 -0.99 -7.63
C ALA A 19 -9.73 -2.37 -8.30
N GLU A 20 -8.65 -2.75 -8.98
CA GLU A 20 -8.56 -4.06 -9.63
C GLU A 20 -8.44 -5.17 -8.57
N HIS A 21 -9.22 -6.24 -8.70
CA HIS A 21 -9.21 -7.38 -7.76
C HIS A 21 -7.88 -8.14 -7.71
N ASN A 22 -7.07 -8.00 -8.76
CA ASN A 22 -5.75 -8.58 -8.90
C ASN A 22 -4.62 -7.54 -8.77
N ALA A 23 -4.88 -6.37 -8.17
CA ALA A 23 -3.84 -5.38 -7.95
C ALA A 23 -2.67 -6.00 -7.15
N ARG A 24 -1.44 -5.81 -7.64
CA ARG A 24 -0.20 -6.30 -7.02
C ARG A 24 -0.06 -5.70 -5.61
N GLY A 25 0.43 -6.51 -4.67
CA GLY A 25 0.60 -6.09 -3.27
C GLY A 25 -0.64 -6.25 -2.39
N THR A 26 -1.73 -6.81 -2.91
CA THR A 26 -2.95 -7.11 -2.14
C THR A 26 -2.87 -8.49 -1.49
N GLU A 27 -3.79 -8.80 -0.58
CA GLU A 27 -3.88 -10.13 0.05
C GLU A 27 -4.12 -11.25 -0.99
N LYS A 28 -4.92 -10.98 -2.02
CA LYS A 28 -5.21 -11.91 -3.11
C LYS A 28 -4.09 -11.99 -4.15
N ASN A 29 -3.33 -10.91 -4.33
CA ASN A 29 -2.15 -10.88 -5.20
C ASN A 29 -0.94 -10.32 -4.43
N PRO A 30 -0.22 -11.17 -3.66
CA PRO A 30 0.88 -10.74 -2.80
C PRO A 30 2.16 -10.44 -3.58
N TYR A 31 2.19 -10.69 -4.90
CA TYR A 31 3.35 -10.37 -5.73
C TYR A 31 3.64 -8.87 -5.70
N GLY A 32 4.90 -8.52 -5.45
CA GLY A 32 5.34 -7.13 -5.32
C GLY A 32 4.98 -6.46 -3.98
N LYS A 33 4.36 -7.17 -3.02
CA LYS A 33 4.21 -6.65 -1.66
C LYS A 33 5.58 -6.65 -0.97
N ALA A 34 6.05 -5.48 -0.56
CA ALA A 34 7.20 -5.40 0.33
C ALA A 34 6.88 -6.14 1.65
N ALA A 35 7.85 -6.89 2.17
CA ALA A 35 7.75 -7.50 3.48
C ALA A 35 7.43 -6.44 4.55
N THR A 36 6.67 -6.82 5.57
CA THR A 36 6.33 -5.86 6.63
C THR A 36 7.60 -5.43 7.37
N LYS A 37 7.58 -4.23 7.97
CA LYS A 37 8.73 -3.74 8.75
C LYS A 37 9.16 -4.74 9.83
N ALA A 38 8.20 -5.44 10.44
CA ALA A 38 8.47 -6.48 11.44
C ALA A 38 9.25 -7.66 10.84
N GLU A 39 8.81 -8.19 9.70
CA GLU A 39 9.49 -9.28 8.98
C GLU A 39 10.92 -8.90 8.56
N LEU A 40 11.11 -7.67 8.07
CA LEU A 40 12.44 -7.17 7.68
C LEU A 40 13.39 -7.09 8.88
N VAL A 41 12.91 -6.59 10.02
CA VAL A 41 13.70 -6.49 11.25
C VAL A 41 14.05 -7.89 11.79
N ALA A 42 13.10 -8.84 11.77
CA ALA A 42 13.36 -10.22 12.18
C ALA A 42 14.46 -10.85 11.31
N ARG A 43 14.36 -10.74 9.99
CA ARG A 43 15.38 -11.24 9.05
C ARG A 43 16.76 -10.60 9.30
N MET A 44 16.79 -9.31 9.60
CA MET A 44 18.05 -8.61 9.91
C MET A 44 18.70 -9.12 11.20
N LYS A 45 17.90 -9.38 12.24
CA LYS A 45 18.38 -9.96 13.50
C LYS A 45 18.89 -11.38 13.32
N GLU A 46 18.17 -12.24 12.60
CA GLU A 46 18.62 -13.60 12.28
C GLU A 46 19.93 -13.59 11.49
N ALA A 47 20.05 -12.73 10.48
CA ALA A 47 21.27 -12.58 9.70
C ALA A 47 22.44 -12.02 10.53
N ALA A 48 22.17 -11.20 11.55
CA ALA A 48 23.19 -10.77 12.49
C ALA A 48 23.62 -11.91 13.42
N GLY A 49 22.69 -12.69 13.99
CA GLY A 49 23.01 -13.85 14.84
C GLY A 49 23.87 -14.90 14.12
N LYS A 50 23.52 -15.24 12.88
CA LYS A 50 24.32 -16.17 12.06
C LYS A 50 25.73 -15.68 11.73
N ARG A 51 25.96 -14.36 11.75
CA ARG A 51 27.29 -13.77 11.53
C ARG A 51 28.14 -13.76 12.79
N THR A 52 27.53 -13.74 13.97
CA THR A 52 28.24 -13.75 15.25
C THR A 52 28.52 -15.16 15.77
N GLU A 53 27.73 -16.14 15.35
CA GLU A 53 27.90 -17.56 15.71
C GLU A 53 28.88 -18.32 14.82
N LYS A 54 29.40 -17.68 13.77
CA LYS A 54 30.39 -18.24 12.84
C LYS A 54 31.77 -17.62 13.10
#